data_AF-A0A0Q0I8B1-F1
#
_entry.id   AF-A0A0Q0I8B1-F1
#
_cell.length_a   1.000
_cell.length_b   1.000
_cell.length_c   1.000
_cell.angle_alpha   90.00
_cell.angle_beta   90.00
_cell.angle_gamma   90.00
#
_symmetry.space_group_name_H-M   'P 1'
#
loop_
_entity.id
_entity.type
_entity.pdbx_description
1 polymer ?
#
loop_
_entity_poly.entity_id
_entity_poly.type
_entity_poly.pdbx_seq_one_letter_code
_entity_poly.pdbx_strand_id
1 'polypeptide(L)'
;MIKLLESFLLILGAFQPLITFLIGCSAVYISVKTYKNSRMSREHEELVQLSKIKRDLYVLISRYHSVHLNLKYKVNSLSSLVFDSNLEADNMKCILKLIDTLSDEANKRFKDAEKTYNSKIDYIKNITTINDALEELYHLERLIIHNETLIDGLYENSLSEVKMRIRAKNWHEKLKPEMETQHKRETKAD
;
A
#
# COMPACT_ATOMS: atom_id res chain seq x y z
N MET A 1 -63.02 39.66 -46.47
CA MET A 1 -62.34 38.47 -45.93
C MET A 1 -61.09 38.10 -46.74
N ILE A 2 -61.18 37.92 -48.06
CA ILE A 2 -60.05 37.54 -48.93
C ILE A 2 -58.86 38.54 -48.88
N LYS A 3 -59.11 39.85 -49.04
CA LYS A 3 -58.04 40.88 -48.95
C LYS A 3 -57.36 40.94 -47.57
N LEU A 4 -58.11 40.66 -46.50
CA LEU A 4 -57.59 40.62 -45.13
C LEU A 4 -56.67 39.40 -44.95
N LEU A 5 -57.02 38.28 -45.57
CA LEU A 5 -56.20 37.06 -45.61
C LEU A 5 -54.90 37.27 -46.41
N GLU A 6 -54.97 37.93 -47.56
CA GLU A 6 -53.79 38.27 -48.38
C GLU A 6 -52.83 39.22 -47.66
N SER A 7 -53.34 40.28 -47.03
CA SER A 7 -52.51 41.19 -46.24
C SER A 7 -51.88 40.48 -45.04
N PHE A 8 -52.61 39.57 -44.38
CA PHE A 8 -52.08 38.77 -43.28
C PHE A 8 -50.97 37.80 -43.74
N LEU A 9 -51.14 37.16 -44.90
CA LEU A 9 -50.13 36.29 -45.53
C LEU A 9 -48.87 37.08 -45.94
N LEU A 10 -49.02 38.28 -46.47
CA LEU A 10 -47.91 39.19 -46.79
C LEU A 10 -47.12 39.59 -45.55
N ILE A 11 -47.82 39.90 -44.45
CA ILE A 11 -47.21 40.24 -43.16
C ILE A 11 -46.47 39.03 -42.58
N LEU A 12 -47.08 37.83 -42.59
CA LEU A 12 -46.45 36.58 -42.16
C LEU A 12 -45.20 36.24 -42.98
N GLY A 13 -45.25 36.39 -44.30
CA GLY A 13 -44.09 36.22 -45.18
C GLY A 13 -42.96 37.20 -44.87
N ALA A 14 -43.30 38.45 -44.50
CA ALA A 14 -42.31 39.44 -44.08
C ALA A 14 -41.68 39.14 -42.70
N PHE A 15 -42.37 38.40 -41.82
CA PHE A 15 -41.82 37.95 -40.53
C PHE A 15 -40.95 36.69 -40.63
N GLN A 16 -41.00 35.96 -41.75
CA GLN A 16 -40.24 34.73 -41.95
C GLN A 16 -38.71 34.89 -41.72
N PRO A 17 -38.04 35.97 -42.17
CA PRO A 17 -36.63 36.20 -41.86
C PRO A 17 -36.35 36.37 -40.35
N LEU A 18 -37.25 37.04 -39.63
CA LEU A 18 -37.13 37.22 -38.17
C LEU A 18 -37.31 35.90 -37.43
N ILE A 19 -38.31 35.10 -37.80
CA ILE A 19 -38.54 33.77 -37.23
C ILE A 19 -37.32 32.87 -37.49
N THR A 20 -36.79 32.89 -38.72
CA THR A 20 -35.59 32.11 -39.08
C THR A 20 -34.37 32.55 -38.29
N PHE A 21 -34.20 33.86 -38.09
CA PHE A 21 -33.13 34.42 -37.25
C PHE A 21 -33.24 33.95 -35.80
N LEU A 22 -34.45 33.98 -35.20
CA LEU A 22 -34.68 33.51 -33.82
C LEU A 22 -34.43 32.01 -33.66
N ILE A 23 -34.78 31.20 -34.67
CA ILE A 23 -34.47 29.77 -34.70
C ILE A 23 -32.95 29.56 -34.75
N GLY A 24 -32.24 30.32 -35.61
CA GLY A 24 -30.78 30.28 -35.69
C GLY A 24 -30.09 30.66 -34.37
N CYS A 25 -30.52 31.75 -33.73
CA CYS A 25 -30.03 32.16 -32.42
C CYS A 25 -30.27 31.10 -31.34
N SER A 26 -31.44 30.47 -31.37
CA SER A 26 -31.80 29.38 -30.44
C SER A 26 -30.94 28.14 -30.66
N ALA A 27 -30.68 27.76 -31.92
CA ALA A 27 -29.79 26.64 -32.26
C ALA A 27 -28.34 26.89 -31.79
N VAL A 28 -27.81 28.10 -32.00
CA VAL A 28 -26.48 28.50 -31.50
C VAL A 28 -26.45 28.46 -29.97
N TYR A 29 -27.46 29.01 -29.30
CA TYR A 29 -27.55 29.00 -27.84
C TYR A 29 -27.55 27.57 -27.26
N ILE A 30 -28.38 26.68 -27.82
CA ILE A 30 -28.43 25.27 -27.41
C ILE A 30 -27.07 24.61 -27.65
N SER A 31 -26.44 24.83 -28.79
CA SER A 31 -25.13 24.25 -29.12
C SER A 31 -24.05 24.67 -28.11
N VAL A 32 -23.97 25.97 -27.78
CA VAL A 32 -23.02 26.49 -26.79
C VAL A 32 -23.29 25.92 -25.39
N LYS A 33 -24.57 25.83 -24.99
CA LYS A 33 -24.96 25.27 -23.69
C LYS A 33 -24.63 23.79 -23.59
N THR A 34 -24.90 23.01 -24.63
CA THR A 34 -24.57 21.58 -24.71
C THR A 34 -23.06 21.37 -24.65
N TYR A 35 -22.26 22.17 -25.36
CA TYR A 35 -20.80 22.12 -25.29
C TYR A 35 -20.30 22.38 -23.86
N LYS A 36 -20.76 23.45 -23.20
CA LYS A 36 -20.39 23.77 -21.82
C LYS A 36 -20.76 22.64 -20.84
N ASN A 37 -21.95 22.07 -20.97
CA ASN A 37 -22.37 20.94 -20.14
C ASN A 37 -21.49 19.70 -20.38
N SER A 38 -21.17 19.37 -21.63
CA SER A 38 -20.30 18.23 -21.93
C SER A 38 -18.89 18.40 -21.37
N ARG A 39 -18.36 19.63 -21.41
CA ARG A 39 -17.05 19.97 -20.82
C ARG A 39 -17.08 19.82 -19.30
N MET A 40 -18.07 20.40 -18.63
CA MET A 40 -18.21 20.29 -17.16
C MET A 40 -18.42 18.84 -16.72
N SER A 41 -19.17 18.05 -17.49
CA SER A 41 -19.36 16.62 -17.24
C SER A 41 -18.05 15.84 -17.33
N ARG A 42 -17.19 16.15 -18.32
CA ARG A 42 -15.86 15.55 -18.46
C ARG A 42 -14.94 15.92 -17.29
N GLU A 43 -14.87 17.21 -16.96
CA GLU A 43 -14.07 17.70 -15.83
C GLU A 43 -14.52 17.03 -14.50
N HIS A 44 -15.83 16.86 -14.31
CA HIS A 44 -16.36 16.15 -13.14
C HIS A 44 -15.96 14.66 -13.14
N GLU A 45 -16.07 13.99 -14.27
CA GLU A 45 -15.69 12.59 -14.40
C GLU A 45 -14.19 12.38 -14.13
N GLU A 46 -13.34 13.24 -14.67
CA GLU A 46 -11.90 13.22 -14.43
C GLU A 46 -11.56 13.39 -12.94
N LEU A 47 -12.22 14.34 -12.26
CA LEU A 47 -12.05 14.54 -10.82
C LEU A 47 -12.49 13.31 -10.00
N VAL A 48 -13.61 12.69 -10.38
CA VAL A 48 -14.11 11.48 -9.71
C VAL A 48 -13.14 10.32 -9.92
N GLN A 49 -12.61 10.13 -11.13
CA GLN A 49 -11.61 9.11 -11.43
C GLN A 49 -10.32 9.36 -10.64
N LEU A 50 -9.80 10.58 -10.65
CA LEU A 50 -8.62 10.96 -9.86
C LEU A 50 -8.82 10.68 -8.36
N SER A 51 -9.99 11.03 -7.82
CA SER A 51 -10.34 10.75 -6.42
C SER A 51 -10.40 9.26 -6.09
N LYS A 52 -10.84 8.42 -7.03
CA LYS A 52 -10.81 6.95 -6.87
C LYS A 52 -9.35 6.46 -6.84
N ILE A 53 -8.54 6.83 -7.83
CA ILE A 53 -7.14 6.40 -7.91
C ILE A 53 -6.36 6.86 -6.67
N LYS A 54 -6.56 8.10 -6.21
CA LYS A 54 -5.95 8.59 -4.96
C LYS A 54 -6.31 7.73 -3.75
N ARG A 55 -7.56 7.28 -3.64
CA ARG A 55 -7.97 6.37 -2.55
C ARG A 55 -7.24 5.04 -2.64
N ASP A 56 -7.12 4.48 -3.83
CA ASP A 56 -6.39 3.22 -4.05
C ASP A 56 -4.89 3.38 -3.70
N LEU A 57 -4.27 4.50 -4.10
CA LEU A 57 -2.92 4.87 -3.71
C LEU A 57 -2.75 4.93 -2.18
N TYR A 58 -3.70 5.51 -1.45
CA TYR A 58 -3.68 5.53 0.01
C TYR A 58 -3.75 4.13 0.62
N VAL A 59 -4.60 3.25 0.09
CA VAL A 59 -4.69 1.86 0.56
C VAL A 59 -3.36 1.13 0.34
N LEU A 60 -2.75 1.29 -0.85
CA LEU A 60 -1.48 0.67 -1.18
C LEU A 60 -0.35 1.15 -0.27
N ILE A 61 -0.17 2.45 -0.09
CA ILE A 61 0.91 2.97 0.76
C ILE A 61 0.71 2.61 2.24
N SER A 62 -0.53 2.51 2.72
CA SER A 62 -0.84 2.00 4.06
C SER A 62 -0.50 0.51 4.19
N ARG A 63 -0.77 -0.31 3.16
CA ARG A 63 -0.37 -1.72 3.14
C ARG A 63 1.14 -1.88 3.18
N TYR A 64 1.89 -1.10 2.39
CA TYR A 64 3.35 -1.05 2.45
C TYR A 64 3.85 -0.82 3.88
N HIS A 65 3.34 0.21 4.56
CA HIS A 65 3.73 0.52 5.94
C HIS A 65 3.37 -0.62 6.91
N SER A 66 2.19 -1.22 6.75
CA SER A 66 1.71 -2.34 7.57
C SER A 66 2.62 -3.57 7.48
N VAL A 67 3.14 -3.90 6.29
CA VAL A 67 4.06 -5.03 6.09
C VAL A 67 5.33 -4.87 6.93
N HIS A 68 5.94 -3.68 6.91
CA HIS A 68 7.12 -3.40 7.73
C HIS A 68 6.83 -3.37 9.23
N LEU A 69 5.66 -2.86 9.62
CA LEU A 69 5.21 -2.90 11.01
C LEU A 69 5.02 -4.34 11.51
N ASN A 70 4.45 -5.21 10.67
CA ASN A 70 4.24 -6.62 10.98
C ASN A 70 5.57 -7.35 11.20
N LEU A 71 6.58 -7.11 10.36
CA LEU A 71 7.93 -7.67 10.56
C LEU A 71 8.48 -7.34 11.95
N LYS A 72 8.42 -6.06 12.33
CA LYS A 72 8.89 -5.60 13.64
C LYS A 72 8.22 -6.37 14.78
N TYR A 73 6.90 -6.53 14.74
CA TYR A 73 6.19 -7.28 15.78
C TYR A 73 6.54 -8.77 15.77
N LYS A 74 6.59 -9.39 14.58
CA LYS A 74 6.94 -10.80 14.42
C LYS A 74 8.35 -11.11 14.95
N VAL A 75 9.34 -10.27 14.65
CA VAL A 75 10.72 -10.44 15.14
C VAL A 75 10.78 -10.30 16.67
N ASN A 76 10.12 -9.28 17.24
CA ASN A 76 10.06 -9.12 18.70
C ASN A 76 9.41 -10.34 19.39
N SER A 77 8.41 -10.96 18.74
CA SER A 77 7.74 -12.14 19.26
C SER A 77 8.61 -13.41 19.25
N LEU A 78 9.74 -13.44 18.55
CA LEU A 78 10.66 -14.59 18.57
C LEU A 78 11.21 -14.89 19.97
N SER A 79 11.21 -13.91 20.86
CA SER A 79 11.60 -14.09 22.26
C SER A 79 10.74 -15.12 22.98
N SER A 80 9.44 -15.24 22.66
CA SER A 80 8.56 -16.25 23.27
C SER A 80 9.02 -17.67 22.99
N LEU A 81 9.50 -17.94 21.77
CA LEU A 81 10.05 -19.24 21.39
C LEU A 81 11.24 -19.65 22.25
N VAL A 82 12.04 -18.69 22.72
CA VAL A 82 13.18 -18.95 23.59
C VAL A 82 12.70 -19.24 25.00
N PHE A 83 11.75 -18.46 25.53
CA PHE A 83 11.19 -18.71 26.86
C PHE A 83 10.49 -20.08 26.96
N ASP A 84 9.86 -20.54 25.89
CA ASP A 84 9.19 -21.85 25.83
C ASP A 84 10.17 -23.04 25.67
N SER A 85 11.47 -22.79 25.46
CA SER A 85 12.43 -23.81 25.03
C SER A 85 13.17 -24.57 26.14
N ASN A 86 12.88 -24.30 27.42
CA ASN A 86 13.48 -24.96 28.60
C ASN A 86 15.04 -24.99 28.62
N LEU A 87 15.70 -23.99 28.02
CA LEU A 87 17.16 -23.87 27.97
C LEU A 87 17.75 -23.36 29.30
N GLU A 88 19.03 -23.67 29.57
CA GLU A 88 19.81 -23.03 30.64
C GLU A 88 19.84 -21.50 30.43
N ALA A 89 19.86 -20.74 31.54
CA ALA A 89 19.78 -19.28 31.53
C ALA A 89 20.84 -18.59 30.64
N ASP A 90 22.06 -19.14 30.62
CA ASP A 90 23.16 -18.60 29.80
C ASP A 90 22.94 -18.83 28.30
N ASN A 91 22.38 -19.99 27.93
CA ASN A 91 22.05 -20.31 26.54
C ASN A 91 20.86 -19.47 26.05
N MET A 92 19.85 -19.28 26.91
CA MET A 92 18.74 -18.37 26.67
C MET A 92 19.24 -16.93 26.43
N LYS A 93 20.11 -16.41 27.29
CA LYS A 93 20.69 -15.06 27.16
C LYS A 93 21.43 -14.86 25.83
N CYS A 94 22.16 -15.88 25.36
CA CYS A 94 22.86 -15.83 24.08
C CYS A 94 21.89 -15.68 22.89
N ILE A 95 20.78 -16.43 22.90
CA ILE A 95 19.77 -16.38 21.83
C ILE A 95 18.95 -15.08 21.92
N LEU A 96 18.63 -14.60 23.12
CA LEU A 96 17.95 -13.32 23.30
C LEU A 96 18.77 -12.15 22.74
N LYS A 97 20.09 -12.14 22.93
CA LYS A 97 20.97 -11.11 22.34
C LYS A 97 20.94 -11.10 20.80
N LEU A 98 20.80 -12.27 20.17
CA LEU A 98 20.58 -12.35 18.73
C LEU A 98 19.24 -11.72 18.35
N ILE A 99 18.17 -12.07 19.06
CA ILE A 99 16.83 -11.52 18.82
C ILE A 99 16.82 -10.00 18.99
N ASP A 100 17.55 -9.46 19.97
CA ASP A 100 17.70 -8.00 20.14
C ASP A 100 18.34 -7.37 18.90
N THR A 101 19.39 -8.00 18.35
CA THR A 101 20.06 -7.53 17.14
C THR A 101 19.11 -7.54 15.94
N LEU A 102 18.35 -8.63 15.75
CA LEU A 102 17.33 -8.75 14.71
C LEU A 102 16.21 -7.70 14.89
N SER A 103 15.81 -7.44 16.13
CA SER A 103 14.79 -6.45 16.48
C SER A 103 15.26 -5.03 16.17
N ASP A 104 16.53 -4.71 16.43
CA ASP A 104 17.14 -3.43 16.07
C ASP A 104 17.20 -3.24 14.55
N GLU A 105 17.54 -4.28 13.79
CA GLU A 105 17.51 -4.24 12.33
C GLU A 105 16.09 -4.05 11.77
N ALA A 106 15.11 -4.78 12.30
CA ALA A 106 13.71 -4.62 11.93
C ALA A 106 13.19 -3.20 12.26
N ASN A 107 13.59 -2.64 13.40
CA ASN A 107 13.27 -1.27 13.78
C ASN A 107 13.88 -0.22 12.84
N LYS A 108 15.13 -0.40 12.41
CA LYS A 108 15.78 0.48 11.41
C LYS A 108 15.00 0.46 10.10
N ARG A 109 14.68 -0.74 9.58
CA ARG A 109 13.88 -0.92 8.37
C ARG A 109 12.51 -0.26 8.47
N PHE A 110 11.84 -0.41 9.62
CA PHE A 110 10.55 0.24 9.86
C PHE A 110 10.65 1.77 9.81
N LYS A 111 11.67 2.37 10.43
CA LYS A 111 11.90 3.82 10.38
C LYS A 111 12.18 4.32 8.96
N ASP A 112 12.91 3.55 8.15
CA ASP A 112 13.13 3.91 6.76
C ASP A 112 11.86 3.80 5.93
N ALA A 113 11.06 2.75 6.14
CA ALA A 113 9.74 2.61 5.54
C ALA A 113 8.78 3.73 5.95
N GLU A 114 8.83 4.21 7.18
CA GLU A 114 8.04 5.34 7.68
C GLU A 114 8.39 6.65 6.95
N LYS A 115 9.67 6.91 6.67
CA LYS A 115 10.08 8.06 5.84
C LYS A 115 9.51 7.97 4.44
N THR A 116 9.60 6.80 3.80
CA THR A 116 9.02 6.56 2.47
C THR A 116 7.51 6.74 2.49
N TYR A 117 6.83 6.18 3.48
CA TYR A 117 5.38 6.32 3.68
C TYR A 117 4.97 7.80 3.73
N ASN A 118 5.62 8.59 4.59
CA ASN A 118 5.29 10.01 4.74
C ASN A 118 5.54 10.79 3.44
N SER A 119 6.69 10.56 2.78
CA SER A 119 7.00 11.19 1.50
C SER A 119 5.98 10.86 0.40
N LYS A 120 5.56 9.59 0.31
CA LYS A 120 4.56 9.14 -0.67
C LYS A 120 3.16 9.67 -0.37
N ILE A 121 2.77 9.74 0.91
CA ILE A 121 1.50 10.36 1.32
C ILE A 121 1.42 11.82 0.86
N ASP A 122 2.49 12.58 1.05
CA ASP A 122 2.53 13.98 0.62
C ASP A 122 2.53 14.12 -0.90
N TYR A 123 3.22 13.22 -1.61
CA TYR A 123 3.12 13.14 -3.06
C TYR A 123 1.68 12.88 -3.53
N ILE A 124 1.00 11.85 -3.00
CA ILE A 124 -0.39 11.50 -3.35
C ILE A 124 -1.35 12.67 -3.12
N LYS A 125 -1.19 13.43 -2.03
CA LYS A 125 -1.99 14.64 -1.77
C LYS A 125 -1.86 15.63 -2.93
N ASN A 126 -0.63 15.85 -3.40
CA ASN A 126 -0.28 16.86 -4.39
C ASN A 126 -0.54 16.45 -5.86
N ILE A 127 -0.86 15.18 -6.14
CA ILE A 127 -1.19 14.75 -7.51
C ILE A 127 -2.41 15.52 -8.03
N THR A 128 -2.32 16.07 -9.24
CA THR A 128 -3.43 16.82 -9.86
C THR A 128 -3.93 16.20 -11.16
N THR A 129 -3.17 15.28 -11.77
CA THR A 129 -3.54 14.62 -13.02
C THR A 129 -3.78 13.14 -12.83
N ILE A 130 -4.64 12.55 -13.68
CA ILE A 130 -4.91 11.10 -13.68
C ILE A 130 -3.66 10.32 -14.08
N ASN A 131 -2.87 10.82 -15.04
CA ASN A 131 -1.69 10.12 -15.53
C ASN A 131 -0.64 9.95 -14.42
N ASP A 132 -0.34 11.02 -13.68
CA ASP A 132 0.59 10.95 -12.54
C ASP A 132 0.06 9.98 -11.47
N ALA A 133 -1.26 9.99 -11.24
CA ALA A 133 -1.90 9.07 -10.30
C ALA A 133 -1.75 7.61 -10.72
N LEU A 134 -1.92 7.30 -12.01
CA LEU A 134 -1.78 5.96 -12.56
C LEU A 134 -0.31 5.51 -12.56
N GLU A 135 0.62 6.38 -12.91
CA GLU A 135 2.05 6.08 -12.87
C GLU A 135 2.48 5.71 -11.44
N GLU A 136 2.08 6.52 -10.45
CA GLU A 136 2.37 6.23 -9.05
C GLU A 136 1.68 4.95 -8.58
N LEU A 137 0.49 4.62 -9.10
CA LEU A 137 -0.22 3.38 -8.78
C LEU A 137 0.63 2.17 -9.17
N TYR A 138 1.12 2.14 -10.42
CA TYR A 138 1.99 1.08 -10.90
C TYR A 138 3.30 0.99 -10.09
N HIS A 139 3.88 2.13 -9.72
CA HIS A 139 5.08 2.15 -8.89
C HIS A 139 4.84 1.58 -7.49
N LEU A 140 3.75 1.97 -6.83
CA LEU A 140 3.42 1.47 -5.49
C LEU A 140 3.04 -0.01 -5.50
N GLU A 141 2.28 -0.47 -6.48
CA GLU A 141 1.96 -1.89 -6.62
C GLU A 141 3.23 -2.74 -6.74
N ARG A 142 4.17 -2.33 -7.61
CA ARG A 142 5.45 -3.03 -7.78
C ARG A 142 6.28 -3.00 -6.50
N LEU A 143 6.32 -1.84 -5.82
CA LEU A 143 7.03 -1.68 -4.55
C LEU A 143 6.48 -2.62 -3.48
N ILE A 144 5.15 -2.74 -3.37
CA ILE A 144 4.49 -3.59 -2.37
C ILE A 144 4.78 -5.06 -2.64
N ILE A 145 4.59 -5.54 -3.87
CA ILE A 145 4.83 -6.95 -4.22
C ILE A 145 6.28 -7.36 -3.87
N HIS A 146 7.24 -6.49 -4.20
CA HIS A 146 8.64 -6.74 -3.88
C HIS A 146 8.90 -6.76 -2.37
N ASN A 147 8.35 -5.80 -1.63
CA ASN A 147 8.56 -5.71 -0.19
C ASN A 147 7.86 -6.82 0.58
N GLU A 148 6.65 -7.25 0.20
CA GLU A 148 5.97 -8.37 0.83
C GLU A 148 6.84 -9.63 0.76
N THR A 149 7.33 -9.96 -0.44
CA THR A 149 8.18 -11.13 -0.67
C THR A 149 9.50 -11.03 0.12
N LEU A 150 10.14 -9.85 0.11
CA LEU A 150 11.39 -9.62 0.84
C LEU A 150 11.18 -9.77 2.35
N ILE A 151 10.12 -9.16 2.88
CA ILE A 151 9.85 -9.09 4.32
C ILE A 151 9.46 -10.46 4.87
N ASP A 152 8.65 -11.22 4.15
CA ASP A 152 8.34 -12.60 4.53
C ASP A 152 9.60 -13.47 4.50
N GLY A 153 10.46 -13.34 3.48
CA GLY A 153 11.73 -14.05 3.43
C GLY A 153 12.68 -13.69 4.58
N LEU A 154 12.77 -12.41 4.94
CA LEU A 154 13.55 -11.95 6.09
C LEU A 154 13.04 -12.55 7.40
N TYR A 155 11.72 -12.56 7.60
CA TYR A 155 11.14 -13.15 8.81
C TYR A 155 11.39 -14.66 8.89
N GLU A 156 11.17 -15.40 7.81
CA GLU A 156 11.41 -16.85 7.79
C GLU A 156 12.88 -17.19 8.06
N ASN A 157 13.81 -16.39 7.54
CA ASN A 157 15.24 -16.54 7.83
C ASN A 157 15.53 -16.32 9.32
N SER A 158 15.01 -15.24 9.91
CA SER A 158 15.15 -14.98 11.36
C SER A 158 14.56 -16.09 12.21
N LEU A 159 13.37 -16.57 11.88
CA LEU A 159 12.69 -17.66 12.57
C LEU A 159 13.49 -18.97 12.49
N SER A 160 14.01 -19.28 11.31
CA SER A 160 14.85 -20.46 11.08
C SER A 160 16.13 -20.40 11.89
N GLU A 161 16.83 -19.26 11.89
CA GLU A 161 18.07 -19.09 12.65
C GLU A 161 17.84 -19.28 14.15
N VAL A 162 16.80 -18.66 14.72
CA VAL A 162 16.45 -18.82 16.13
C VAL A 162 16.13 -20.28 16.46
N LYS A 163 15.29 -20.95 15.65
CA LYS A 163 14.96 -22.38 15.85
C LYS A 163 16.19 -23.27 15.79
N MET A 164 17.09 -23.02 14.85
CA MET A 164 18.33 -23.80 14.70
C MET A 164 19.24 -23.63 15.93
N ARG A 165 19.39 -22.41 16.45
CA ARG A 165 20.17 -22.18 17.67
C ARG A 165 19.56 -22.83 18.90
N ILE A 166 18.22 -22.76 19.06
CA ILE A 166 17.52 -23.46 20.13
C ILE A 166 17.79 -24.97 20.06
N ARG A 167 17.65 -25.58 18.87
CA ARG A 167 17.92 -27.02 18.67
C ARG A 167 19.36 -27.39 19.00
N ALA A 168 20.34 -26.60 18.53
CA ALA A 168 21.75 -26.85 18.80
C ALA A 168 22.06 -26.80 20.30
N LYS A 169 21.53 -25.82 21.02
CA LYS A 169 21.70 -25.69 22.48
C LYS A 169 21.04 -26.82 23.25
N ASN A 170 19.80 -27.17 22.90
CA ASN A 170 19.09 -28.32 23.48
C ASN A 170 19.84 -29.64 23.26
N TRP A 171 20.46 -29.83 22.08
CA TRP A 171 21.25 -31.03 21.81
C TRP A 171 22.52 -31.09 22.67
N HIS A 172 23.25 -29.97 22.81
CA HIS A 172 24.42 -29.90 23.69
C HIS A 172 24.07 -30.12 25.17
N GLU A 173 22.95 -29.58 25.66
CA GLU A 173 22.49 -29.80 27.03
C GLU A 173 22.10 -31.26 27.30
N LYS A 174 21.55 -31.97 26.30
CA LYS A 174 21.27 -33.41 26.41
C LYS A 174 22.53 -34.28 26.44
N LEU A 175 23.58 -33.87 25.73
CA LEU A 175 24.86 -34.60 25.67
C LEU A 175 25.77 -34.36 26.90
N LYS A 176 25.67 -33.20 27.54
CA LYS A 176 26.41 -32.85 28.78
C LYS A 176 26.36 -33.96 29.85
N PRO A 177 25.17 -34.45 30.28
CA PRO A 177 25.08 -35.49 31.29
C PRO A 177 25.66 -36.83 30.83
N GLU A 178 25.54 -37.18 29.54
CA GLU A 178 26.11 -38.42 28.98
C GLU A 178 27.64 -38.39 29.04
N MET A 179 28.26 -37.29 28.63
CA MET A 179 29.72 -37.09 28.70
C MET A 179 30.24 -37.06 30.15
N GLU A 180 29.52 -36.39 31.07
CA GLU A 180 29.89 -36.38 32.49
C GLU A 180 29.78 -37.76 33.15
N THR A 181 28.82 -38.59 32.75
CA THR A 181 28.73 -39.99 33.22
C THR A 181 29.82 -40.89 32.65
N GLN A 182 30.25 -40.68 31.39
CA GLN A 182 31.38 -41.40 30.80
C GLN A 182 32.69 -41.05 31.51
N HIS A 183 32.95 -39.77 31.73
CA HIS A 183 34.19 -39.32 32.37
C HIS A 183 34.29 -39.79 33.84
N LYS A 184 33.16 -39.85 34.57
CA LYS A 184 33.09 -40.45 35.92
C LYS A 184 33.27 -41.97 35.95
N ARG A 185 32.95 -42.68 34.86
CA ARG A 185 33.20 -44.13 34.74
C ARG A 185 34.67 -44.41 34.46
N GLU A 186 35.30 -43.59 33.63
CA GLU A 186 36.74 -43.71 33.31
C GLU A 186 37.62 -43.37 34.51
N THR A 187 37.29 -42.33 35.29
CA THR A 187 38.04 -41.93 36.50
C THR A 187 37.83 -42.82 37.72
N LYS A 188 36.87 -43.76 37.70
CA LYS A 188 36.66 -44.77 38.76
C LYS A 188 37.20 -46.15 38.40
N ALA A 189 37.72 -46.32 37.19
CA ALA A 189 38.30 -47.57 36.71
C ALA A 189 39.83 -47.64 36.91
N ASP A 190 40.43 -46.55 37.39
CA ASP A 190 41.82 -46.45 37.88
C ASP A 190 41.85 -46.46 39.42
#